data_AF-X1SM87-F1
#
_entry.id   AF-X1SM87-F1
#
_cell.length_a   1.000
_cell.length_b   1.000
_cell.length_c   1.000
_cell.angle_alpha   90.00
_cell.angle_beta   90.00
_cell.angle_gamma   90.00
#
_symmetry.space_group_name_H-M   'P 1'
#
loop_
_entity.id
_entity.type
_entity.pdbx_description
1 polymer ?
#
loop_
_entity_poly.entity_id
_entity_poly.type
_entity_poly.pdbx_seq_one_letter_code
_entity_poly.pdbx_strand_id
1 'polypeptide(L)'
;IFLTGGSWNWAEWQRDPYKVSEEDEWKNIGWFPIPAAVKGGTPVSVSHPIVHLITKISPHKDLAFLIVTLASSIDLNTKHALGSGHLAIRESQLAFRPYAEAKYAKEVTKVLKYTNFAPNHAKAPFYWETLFEAIAGVETGEVGPEEALDFWVNRMKSELGDEVIIR
;
A
#
# COMPACT_ATOMS: atom_id res chain seq x y z
N ILE A 1 3.59 15.15 -15.74
CA ILE A 1 2.90 15.23 -14.43
C ILE A 1 3.22 13.95 -13.67
N PHE A 2 3.44 14.04 -12.36
CA PHE A 2 3.62 12.87 -11.49
C PHE A 2 2.50 12.84 -10.46
N LEU A 3 1.99 11.64 -10.18
CA LEU A 3 0.96 11.38 -9.18
C LEU A 3 1.45 10.23 -8.30
N THR A 4 1.41 10.41 -6.98
CA THR A 4 1.62 9.31 -6.03
C THR A 4 0.28 8.63 -5.81
N GLY A 5 0.20 7.33 -6.12
CA GLY A 5 -1.02 6.55 -6.05
C GLY A 5 -0.72 5.06 -5.94
N GLY A 6 -1.78 4.26 -5.85
CA GLY A 6 -1.68 2.80 -5.77
C GLY A 6 -1.96 2.12 -7.09
N SER A 7 -1.72 0.81 -7.14
CA SER A 7 -1.98 0.00 -8.34
C SER A 7 -3.46 0.00 -8.76
N TRP A 8 -4.38 0.27 -7.82
CA TRP A 8 -5.81 0.38 -8.08
C TRP A 8 -6.16 1.49 -9.07
N ASN A 9 -5.36 2.55 -9.18
CA ASN A 9 -5.65 3.66 -10.10
C ASN A 9 -5.70 3.19 -11.56
N TRP A 10 -4.92 2.18 -11.94
CA TRP A 10 -4.97 1.57 -13.27
C TRP A 10 -6.35 1.01 -13.61
N ALA A 11 -6.98 0.31 -12.66
CA ALA A 11 -8.33 -0.21 -12.90
C ALA A 11 -9.42 0.87 -12.74
N GLU A 12 -9.19 1.90 -11.93
CA GLU A 12 -10.14 2.99 -11.72
C GLU A 12 -10.30 3.88 -12.95
N TRP A 13 -9.21 4.23 -13.62
CA TRP A 13 -9.27 5.11 -14.79
C TRP A 13 -9.92 4.44 -16.00
N GLN A 14 -9.94 3.10 -16.04
CA GLN A 14 -10.71 2.35 -17.03
C GLN A 14 -12.22 2.38 -16.79
N ARG A 15 -12.67 2.91 -15.64
CA ARG A 15 -14.08 2.97 -15.22
C ARG A 15 -14.60 4.41 -15.23
N ASP A 16 -15.87 4.58 -14.87
CA ASP A 16 -16.50 5.88 -14.73
C ASP A 16 -15.76 6.76 -13.71
N PRO A 17 -15.57 8.07 -13.99
CA PRO A 17 -16.06 8.81 -15.16
C PRO A 17 -15.11 8.78 -16.38
N TYR A 18 -13.92 8.19 -16.26
CA TYR A 18 -12.82 8.39 -17.20
C TYR A 18 -12.87 7.46 -18.42
N LYS A 19 -13.25 6.18 -18.23
CA LYS A 19 -13.41 5.17 -19.29
C LYS A 19 -12.21 5.06 -20.24
N VAL A 20 -10.99 5.22 -19.72
CA VAL A 20 -9.76 5.13 -20.51
C VAL A 20 -9.53 3.67 -20.91
N SER A 21 -9.18 3.41 -22.18
CA SER A 21 -8.83 2.04 -22.56
C SER A 21 -7.47 1.65 -21.97
N GLU A 22 -7.28 0.38 -21.60
CA GLU A 22 -5.98 -0.08 -21.11
C GLU A 22 -4.85 0.18 -22.14
N GLU A 23 -5.18 0.11 -23.44
CA GLU A 23 -4.25 0.45 -24.52
C GLU A 23 -3.79 1.91 -24.45
N ASP A 24 -4.71 2.84 -24.20
CA ASP A 24 -4.37 4.25 -24.06
C ASP A 24 -3.58 4.53 -22.77
N GLU A 25 -3.86 3.79 -21.68
CA GLU A 25 -3.04 3.88 -20.48
C GLU A 25 -1.60 3.45 -20.76
N TRP A 26 -1.38 2.32 -21.44
CA TRP A 26 -0.03 1.89 -21.81
C TRP A 26 0.72 2.87 -22.72
N LYS A 27 0.00 3.65 -23.54
CA LYS A 27 0.61 4.68 -24.40
C LYS A 27 1.00 5.93 -23.63
N ASN A 28 0.24 6.30 -22.60
CA ASN A 28 0.31 7.63 -22.00
C ASN A 28 0.75 7.64 -20.52
N ILE A 29 0.72 6.49 -19.84
CA ILE A 29 0.90 6.37 -18.40
C ILE A 29 2.09 5.44 -18.12
N GLY A 30 3.03 5.95 -17.34
CA GLY A 30 4.11 5.16 -16.76
C GLY A 30 3.99 5.08 -15.24
N TRP A 31 4.64 4.08 -14.65
CA TRP A 31 4.75 3.93 -13.21
C TRP A 31 6.16 3.51 -12.83
N PHE A 32 6.54 3.87 -11.62
CA PHE A 32 7.80 3.52 -11.01
C PHE A 32 7.60 3.50 -9.49
N PRO A 33 8.39 2.73 -8.73
CA PRO A 33 8.41 2.86 -7.27
C PRO A 33 8.74 4.29 -6.86
N ILE A 34 8.35 4.69 -5.65
CA ILE A 34 8.72 6.00 -5.11
C ILE A 34 10.26 6.14 -5.17
N PRO A 35 10.78 7.21 -5.78
CA PRO A 35 12.22 7.41 -5.92
C PRO A 35 12.93 7.39 -4.57
N ALA A 36 14.21 7.04 -4.59
CA ALA A 36 15.04 7.14 -3.40
C ALA A 36 15.10 8.60 -2.91
N ALA A 37 15.05 8.79 -1.58
CA ALA A 37 15.17 10.11 -0.96
C ALA A 37 16.55 10.76 -1.22
N VAL A 38 17.58 9.96 -1.51
CA VAL A 38 18.93 10.42 -1.80
C VAL A 38 19.42 9.86 -3.14
N LYS A 39 20.27 10.63 -3.83
CA LYS A 39 20.86 10.22 -5.12
C LYS A 39 21.67 8.94 -4.95
N GLY A 40 21.37 7.93 -5.78
CA GLY A 40 22.02 6.62 -5.72
C GLY A 40 21.44 5.66 -4.67
N GLY A 41 20.41 6.09 -3.92
CA GLY A 41 19.70 5.22 -2.98
C GLY A 41 18.77 4.21 -3.65
N THR A 42 18.12 3.39 -2.83
CA THR A 42 17.13 2.40 -3.28
C THR A 42 15.73 3.01 -3.32
N PRO A 43 14.96 2.80 -4.39
CA PRO A 43 13.57 3.24 -4.42
C PRO A 43 12.73 2.42 -3.43
N VAL A 44 11.56 2.95 -3.09
CA VAL A 44 10.66 2.33 -2.11
C VAL A 44 9.25 2.21 -2.68
N SER A 45 8.49 1.27 -2.17
CA SER A 45 7.04 1.27 -2.25
C SER A 45 6.46 0.90 -0.90
N VAL A 46 5.21 1.27 -0.66
CA VAL A 46 4.52 0.95 0.59
C VAL A 46 3.33 0.06 0.28
N SER A 47 3.16 -0.98 1.08
CA SER A 47 1.94 -1.78 1.11
C SER A 47 1.34 -1.73 2.50
N HIS A 48 0.03 -1.59 2.56
CA HIS A 48 -0.75 -1.79 3.77
C HIS A 48 -1.77 -2.90 3.47
N PRO A 49 -1.41 -4.18 3.68
CA PRO A 49 -2.29 -5.28 3.33
C PRO A 49 -3.55 -5.23 4.18
N ILE A 50 -4.69 -5.18 3.50
CA ILE A 50 -6.00 -5.33 4.15
C ILE A 50 -6.18 -6.81 4.45
N VAL A 51 -6.42 -7.13 5.73
CA VAL A 51 -6.58 -8.51 6.19
C VAL A 51 -8.03 -8.80 6.55
N HIS A 52 -8.45 -10.04 6.30
CA HIS A 52 -9.72 -10.54 6.79
C HIS A 52 -9.58 -10.97 8.25
N LEU A 53 -10.47 -10.49 9.12
CA LEU A 53 -10.49 -10.83 10.55
C LEU A 53 -11.83 -11.44 10.94
N ILE A 54 -11.80 -12.48 11.78
CA ILE A 54 -13.00 -13.09 12.36
C ILE A 54 -13.07 -12.69 13.83
N THR A 55 -14.13 -11.99 14.20
CA THR A 55 -14.29 -11.53 15.59
C THR A 55 -14.56 -12.71 16.53
N LYS A 56 -13.98 -12.65 17.74
CA LYS A 56 -14.18 -13.69 18.76
C LYS A 56 -15.66 -13.87 19.13
N ILE A 57 -16.46 -12.81 19.06
CA ILE A 57 -17.88 -12.80 19.42
C ILE A 57 -18.79 -13.40 18.34
N SER A 58 -18.28 -13.70 17.14
CA SER A 58 -19.10 -14.30 16.08
C SER A 58 -19.68 -15.66 16.53
N PRO A 59 -21.01 -15.87 16.42
CA PRO A 59 -21.63 -17.16 16.69
C PRO A 59 -21.41 -18.17 15.55
N HIS A 60 -20.89 -17.73 14.39
CA HIS A 60 -20.74 -18.55 13.18
C HIS A 60 -19.30 -18.53 12.66
N LYS A 61 -18.34 -18.93 13.50
CA LYS A 61 -16.90 -18.86 13.18
C LYS A 61 -16.52 -19.73 11.98
N ASP A 62 -17.07 -20.95 11.89
CA ASP A 62 -16.76 -21.87 10.78
C ASP A 62 -17.27 -21.33 9.45
N LEU A 63 -18.46 -20.74 9.43
CA LEU A 63 -19.01 -20.10 8.23
C LEU A 63 -18.19 -18.86 7.85
N ALA A 64 -17.83 -18.02 8.82
CA ALA A 64 -16.97 -16.87 8.57
C ALA A 64 -15.60 -17.31 8.01
N PHE A 65 -15.01 -18.38 8.55
CA PHE A 65 -13.77 -18.95 8.06
C PHE A 65 -13.89 -19.48 6.63
N LEU A 66 -14.98 -20.17 6.31
CA LEU A 66 -15.26 -20.61 4.94
C LEU A 66 -15.34 -19.43 3.96
N ILE A 67 -16.04 -18.35 4.33
CA ILE A 67 -16.14 -17.14 3.51
C ILE A 67 -14.76 -16.53 3.26
N VAL A 68 -13.93 -16.38 4.31
CA VAL A 68 -12.57 -15.86 4.17
C VAL A 68 -11.71 -16.76 3.29
N THR A 69 -11.87 -18.08 3.42
CA THR A 69 -11.16 -19.08 2.61
C THR A 69 -11.52 -18.94 1.13
N LEU A 70 -12.81 -18.81 0.82
CA LEU A 70 -13.30 -18.60 -0.55
C LEU A 70 -12.86 -17.23 -1.09
N ALA A 71 -12.99 -16.15 -0.32
CA ALA A 71 -12.51 -14.83 -0.72
C ALA A 71 -11.00 -14.80 -1.04
N SER A 72 -10.25 -15.72 -0.42
CA SER A 72 -8.80 -15.87 -0.61
C SER A 72 -8.42 -17.01 -1.56
N SER A 73 -9.38 -17.64 -2.24
CA SER A 73 -9.10 -18.70 -3.22
C SER A 73 -8.42 -18.10 -4.45
N ILE A 74 -7.62 -18.92 -5.14
CA ILE A 74 -6.77 -18.44 -6.25
C ILE A 74 -7.62 -17.78 -7.35
N ASP A 75 -8.70 -18.44 -7.75
CA ASP A 75 -9.60 -17.99 -8.80
C ASP A 75 -10.40 -16.73 -8.42
N LEU A 76 -11.05 -16.74 -7.24
CA LEU A 76 -11.87 -15.62 -6.78
C LEU A 76 -11.02 -14.39 -6.46
N ASN A 77 -9.89 -14.57 -5.78
CA ASN A 77 -9.00 -13.44 -5.51
C ASN A 77 -8.35 -12.92 -6.79
N THR A 78 -8.02 -13.76 -7.79
CA THR A 78 -7.49 -13.26 -9.07
C THR A 78 -8.54 -12.43 -9.80
N LYS A 79 -9.80 -12.87 -9.81
CA LYS A 79 -10.90 -12.07 -10.38
C LYS A 79 -11.02 -10.71 -9.69
N HIS A 80 -10.94 -10.69 -8.35
CA HIS A 80 -10.95 -9.46 -7.58
C HIS A 80 -9.76 -8.55 -7.89
N ALA A 81 -8.54 -9.10 -7.85
CA ALA A 81 -7.28 -8.40 -8.11
C ALA A 81 -7.28 -7.72 -9.47
N LEU A 82 -7.58 -8.46 -10.54
CA LEU A 82 -7.62 -7.92 -11.91
C LEU A 82 -8.73 -6.89 -12.08
N GLY A 83 -9.91 -7.17 -11.52
CA GLY A 83 -11.03 -6.25 -11.62
C GLY A 83 -10.75 -4.91 -10.95
N SER A 84 -10.06 -4.90 -9.81
CA SER A 84 -9.86 -3.72 -8.96
C SER A 84 -8.45 -3.11 -9.04
N GLY A 85 -7.55 -3.66 -9.86
CA GLY A 85 -6.16 -3.21 -9.94
C GLY A 85 -5.33 -3.55 -8.69
N HIS A 86 -5.82 -4.43 -7.81
CA HIS A 86 -5.05 -4.93 -6.67
C HIS A 86 -4.13 -6.08 -7.09
N LEU A 87 -3.18 -6.40 -6.22
CA LEU A 87 -2.17 -7.44 -6.47
C LEU A 87 -2.60 -8.78 -5.87
N ALA A 88 -1.97 -9.85 -6.34
CA ALA A 88 -2.07 -11.17 -5.75
C ALA A 88 -1.71 -11.14 -4.24
N ILE A 89 -2.45 -11.91 -3.44
CA ILE A 89 -2.19 -12.10 -2.00
C ILE A 89 -1.52 -13.44 -1.70
N ARG A 90 -1.26 -14.25 -2.74
CA ARG A 90 -0.60 -15.56 -2.67
C ARG A 90 0.36 -15.76 -3.84
N GLU A 91 1.51 -16.36 -3.57
CA GLU A 91 2.49 -16.76 -4.60
C GLU A 91 1.87 -17.67 -5.68
N SER A 92 0.98 -18.59 -5.28
CA SER A 92 0.32 -19.51 -6.21
C SER A 92 -0.56 -18.79 -7.25
N GLN A 93 -1.03 -17.57 -6.97
CA GLN A 93 -1.78 -16.78 -7.95
C GLN A 93 -0.89 -16.26 -9.08
N LEU A 94 0.41 -16.09 -8.84
CA LEU A 94 1.33 -15.60 -9.87
C LEU A 94 1.45 -16.56 -11.06
N ALA A 95 1.24 -17.85 -10.80
CA ALA A 95 1.22 -18.89 -11.83
C ALA A 95 -0.19 -19.18 -12.38
N PHE A 96 -1.24 -18.59 -11.79
CA PHE A 96 -2.61 -18.80 -12.25
C PHE A 96 -2.86 -18.02 -13.54
N ARG A 97 -3.25 -18.73 -14.60
CA ARG A 97 -3.24 -18.23 -15.98
C ARG A 97 -3.83 -16.82 -16.15
N PRO A 98 -5.05 -16.49 -15.65
CA PRO A 98 -5.60 -15.15 -15.80
C PRO A 98 -4.73 -14.04 -15.21
N TYR A 99 -4.06 -14.28 -14.08
CA TYR A 99 -3.14 -13.31 -13.47
C TYR A 99 -1.80 -13.24 -14.23
N ALA A 100 -1.26 -14.40 -14.60
CA ALA A 100 0.01 -14.51 -15.31
C ALA A 100 -0.01 -13.88 -16.72
N GLU A 101 -1.17 -13.91 -17.38
CA GLU A 101 -1.42 -13.31 -18.70
C GLU A 101 -1.78 -11.82 -18.63
N ALA A 102 -2.22 -11.31 -17.46
CA ALA A 102 -2.54 -9.90 -17.27
C ALA A 102 -1.25 -9.06 -17.23
N LYS A 103 -1.00 -8.35 -18.32
CA LYS A 103 0.23 -7.57 -18.55
C LYS A 103 0.52 -6.60 -17.40
N TYR A 104 -0.46 -5.77 -17.02
CA TYR A 104 -0.29 -4.80 -15.94
C TYR A 104 0.03 -5.50 -14.61
N ALA A 105 -0.82 -6.42 -14.17
CA ALA A 105 -0.68 -7.14 -12.90
C ALA A 105 0.71 -7.80 -12.76
N LYS A 106 1.19 -8.46 -13.82
CA LYS A 106 2.51 -9.09 -13.87
C LYS A 106 3.65 -8.07 -13.70
N GLU A 107 3.58 -6.93 -14.39
CA GLU A 107 4.64 -5.92 -14.34
C GLU A 107 4.66 -5.17 -13.02
N VAL A 108 3.49 -4.73 -12.52
CA VAL A 108 3.41 -3.99 -11.25
C VAL A 108 3.75 -4.89 -10.06
N THR A 109 3.50 -6.21 -10.12
CA THR A 109 3.94 -7.17 -9.09
C THR A 109 5.46 -7.13 -8.88
N LYS A 110 6.25 -6.85 -9.93
CA LYS A 110 7.72 -6.74 -9.80
C LYS A 110 8.17 -5.57 -8.92
N VAL A 111 7.29 -4.59 -8.67
CA VAL A 111 7.55 -3.47 -7.75
C VAL A 111 7.59 -3.95 -6.31
N LEU A 112 6.99 -5.11 -5.99
CA LEU A 112 6.96 -5.66 -4.64
C LEU A 112 8.36 -5.88 -4.03
N LYS A 113 9.40 -6.07 -4.85
CA LYS A 113 10.79 -6.15 -4.36
C LYS A 113 11.31 -4.89 -3.65
N TYR A 114 10.63 -3.75 -3.85
CA TYR A 114 10.94 -2.47 -3.19
C TYR A 114 9.97 -2.16 -2.05
N THR A 115 9.04 -3.07 -1.74
CA THR A 115 7.94 -2.81 -0.82
C THR A 115 8.35 -2.96 0.63
N ASN A 116 8.00 -1.95 1.41
CA ASN A 116 7.95 -1.99 2.87
C ASN A 116 6.50 -2.00 3.33
N PHE A 117 6.27 -2.51 4.53
CA PHE A 117 4.94 -2.50 5.15
C PHE A 117 4.78 -1.33 6.11
N ALA A 118 3.58 -0.75 6.12
CA ALA A 118 3.20 0.18 7.17
C ALA A 118 3.32 -0.48 8.56
N PRO A 119 3.66 0.27 9.63
CA PRO A 119 3.74 -0.29 10.97
C PRO A 119 2.41 -0.91 11.41
N ASN A 120 2.45 -2.19 11.79
CA ASN A 120 1.30 -2.89 12.34
C ASN A 120 1.32 -2.77 13.88
N HIS A 121 1.05 -1.57 14.39
CA HIS A 121 1.06 -1.26 15.80
C HIS A 121 -0.23 -0.53 16.21
N ALA A 122 -0.72 -0.75 17.44
CA ALA A 122 -1.93 -0.09 17.94
C ALA A 122 -1.80 1.44 17.96
N LYS A 123 -0.57 1.95 18.09
CA LYS A 123 -0.24 3.38 18.05
C LYS A 123 0.22 3.87 16.68
N ALA A 124 0.05 3.08 15.60
CA ALA A 124 0.34 3.53 14.25
C ALA A 124 -0.44 4.81 13.87
N PRO A 125 -1.73 5.01 14.25
CA PRO A 125 -2.41 6.28 14.00
C PRO A 125 -1.67 7.49 14.60
N PHE A 126 -1.20 7.38 15.84
CA PHE A 126 -0.41 8.43 16.49
C PHE A 126 0.89 8.73 15.73
N TYR A 127 1.60 7.69 15.29
CA TYR A 127 2.82 7.83 14.47
C TYR A 127 2.53 8.65 13.19
N TRP A 128 1.43 8.34 12.49
CA TRP A 128 1.08 9.01 11.24
C TRP A 128 0.65 10.45 11.45
N GLU A 129 -0.17 10.71 12.47
CA GLU A 129 -0.65 12.04 12.81
C GLU A 129 0.51 12.98 13.15
N THR A 130 1.41 12.56 14.03
CA THR A 130 2.56 13.39 14.43
C THR A 130 3.58 13.55 13.31
N LEU A 131 3.77 12.53 12.47
CA LEU A 131 4.64 12.62 11.30
C LEU A 131 4.09 13.64 10.29
N PHE A 132 2.77 13.59 10.04
CA PHE A 132 2.11 14.54 9.15
C PHE A 132 2.17 15.97 9.70
N GLU A 133 1.96 16.16 11.00
CA GLU A 133 2.11 17.46 11.68
C GLU A 133 3.52 18.03 11.46
N ALA A 134 4.56 17.23 11.70
CA ALA A 134 5.95 17.64 11.50
C ALA A 134 6.24 18.02 10.04
N ILE A 135 5.77 17.21 9.08
CA ILE A 135 5.94 17.50 7.64
C ILE A 135 5.19 18.78 7.26
N ALA A 136 3.95 18.96 7.70
CA ALA A 136 3.15 20.15 7.39
C ALA A 136 3.79 21.44 7.93
N GLY A 137 4.37 21.40 9.13
CA GLY A 137 5.11 22.54 9.69
C GLY A 137 6.31 22.93 8.83
N VAL A 138 7.02 21.94 8.26
CA VAL A 138 8.13 22.19 7.32
C VAL A 138 7.62 22.73 5.98
N GLU A 139 6.57 22.13 5.41
CA GLU A 139 6.02 22.53 4.12
C GLU A 139 5.45 23.96 4.13
N THR A 140 4.90 24.38 5.27
CA THR A 140 4.37 25.74 5.45
C THR A 140 5.45 26.76 5.84
N GLY A 141 6.66 26.30 6.19
CA GLY A 141 7.76 27.15 6.64
C GLY A 141 7.62 27.66 8.08
N GLU A 142 6.71 27.07 8.87
CA GLU A 142 6.52 27.41 10.29
C GLU A 142 7.71 26.95 11.14
N VAL A 143 8.28 25.79 10.83
CA VAL A 143 9.44 25.20 11.53
C VAL A 143 10.51 24.71 10.54
N GLY A 144 11.77 24.65 10.99
CA GLY A 144 12.85 24.08 10.22
C GLY A 144 12.82 22.54 10.17
N PRO A 145 13.41 21.88 9.15
CA PRO A 145 13.42 20.41 9.06
C PRO A 145 14.03 19.69 10.27
N GLU A 146 15.14 20.21 10.82
CA GLU A 146 15.79 19.62 12.01
C GLU A 146 14.90 19.75 13.25
N GLU A 147 14.28 20.92 13.45
CA GLU A 147 13.37 21.16 14.57
C GLU A 147 12.11 20.27 14.49
N ALA A 148 11.55 20.11 13.30
CA ALA A 148 10.41 19.22 13.07
C ALA A 148 10.77 17.75 13.34
N LEU A 149 11.98 17.32 12.95
CA LEU A 149 12.47 15.98 13.23
C LEU A 149 12.66 15.76 14.74
N ASP A 150 13.29 16.71 15.45
CA ASP A 150 13.49 16.63 16.90
C ASP A 150 12.15 16.60 17.64
N PHE A 151 11.20 17.45 17.24
CA PHE A 151 9.82 17.42 17.74
C PHE A 151 9.22 16.03 17.60
N TRP A 152 9.27 15.47 16.39
CA TRP A 152 8.68 14.18 16.10
C TRP A 152 9.34 13.04 16.89
N VAL A 153 10.68 13.00 16.92
CA VAL A 153 11.45 12.02 17.71
C VAL A 153 11.09 12.09 19.18
N ASN A 154 10.98 13.29 19.75
CA ASN A 154 10.61 13.48 21.15
C ASN A 154 9.17 13.05 21.43
N ARG A 155 8.24 13.35 20.52
CA ARG A 155 6.84 12.87 20.60
C ARG A 155 6.78 11.35 20.59
N MET A 156 7.54 10.70 19.70
CA MET A 156 7.57 9.24 19.62
C MET A 156 8.15 8.61 20.88
N LYS A 157 9.27 9.12 21.41
CA LYS A 157 9.87 8.62 22.65
C LYS A 157 8.94 8.79 23.85
N SER A 158 8.25 9.93 23.95
CA SER A 158 7.33 10.21 25.05
C SER A 158 6.13 9.27 25.05
N GLU A 159 5.54 9.00 23.89
CA GLU A 159 4.33 8.19 23.77
C GLU A 159 4.61 6.68 23.75
N LEU A 160 5.70 6.25 23.11
CA LEU A 160 6.00 4.83 22.90
C LEU A 160 7.12 4.28 23.80
N GLY A 161 7.95 5.13 24.40
CA GLY A 161 9.04 4.69 25.26
C GLY A 161 9.92 3.63 24.59
N ASP A 162 10.01 2.46 25.22
CA ASP A 162 10.82 1.33 24.73
C ASP A 162 10.20 0.60 23.52
N GLU A 163 8.94 0.89 23.16
CA GLU A 163 8.27 0.29 21.99
C GLU A 163 8.72 0.92 20.66
N VAL A 164 9.45 2.05 20.69
CA VAL A 164 10.00 2.70 19.50
C VAL A 164 11.52 2.57 19.43
N ILE A 165 12.01 2.14 18.27
CA ILE A 165 13.45 2.07 17.98
C ILE A 165 13.79 3.21 17.02
N ILE A 166 14.66 4.12 17.46
CA ILE A 166 15.14 5.25 16.66
C ILE A 166 16.61 5.00 16.34
N ARG A 167 16.98 5.04 15.06
CA ARG A 167 18.32 4.75 14.54
C ARG A 167 18.75 5.78 13.53
#